data_AF-A0A7C9KTQ2-F1
#
_entry.id   AF-A0A7C9KTQ2-F1
#
_cell.length_a   1.000
_cell.length_b   1.000
_cell.length_c   1.000
_cell.angle_alpha   90.00
_cell.angle_beta   90.00
_cell.angle_gamma   90.00
#
_symmetry.space_group_name_H-M   'P 1'
#
loop_
_entity.id
_entity.type
_entity.pdbx_description
1 polymer ?
#
loop_
_entity_poly.entity_id
_entity_poly.type
_entity_poly.pdbx_seq_one_letter_code
_entity_poly.pdbx_strand_id
1 'polypeptide(L)'
;MDKQQYKQYVTDLLNEHNRQSIDELVALYEDRDFIRDYASEDTELGYIYIVTCIYREEHNEHIKNNIMSVRRTKERLIQIITYCKFLLWRIELMFDDEAVEELMRYLDYEKLSVIFLVEMIRIGSIDKISMYIKLSEVYKKQMLDTYAFQLLRYANNQEPGNEQIVCMLADMCIQYGNIESAKKLLETIEKPGRITEVLLRKVYSDE
;
A
#
# COMPACT_ATOMS: atom_id res chain seq x y z
N MET A 1 -16.01 -27.18 7.78
CA MET A 1 -17.28 -26.45 7.75
C MET A 1 -17.72 -26.32 6.31
N ASP A 2 -19.00 -26.07 6.03
CA ASP A 2 -19.43 -25.69 4.69
C ASP A 2 -19.19 -24.18 4.42
N LYS A 3 -19.39 -23.74 3.18
CA LYS A 3 -19.14 -22.36 2.73
C LYS A 3 -19.99 -21.33 3.51
N GLN A 4 -21.25 -21.64 3.80
CA GLN A 4 -22.14 -20.72 4.50
C GLN A 4 -21.77 -20.61 5.98
N GLN A 5 -21.36 -21.72 6.59
CA GLN A 5 -20.81 -21.75 7.94
C GLN A 5 -19.54 -20.90 8.05
N TYR A 6 -18.63 -20.96 7.07
CA TYR A 6 -17.44 -20.09 7.07
C TYR A 6 -17.78 -18.61 6.93
N LYS A 7 -18.77 -18.26 6.10
CA LYS A 7 -19.22 -16.86 5.97
C LYS A 7 -19.78 -16.32 7.28
N GLN A 8 -20.60 -17.11 7.96
CA GLN A 8 -21.12 -16.75 9.28
C GLN A 8 -19.98 -16.62 10.28
N TYR A 9 -19.05 -17.58 10.29
CA TYR A 9 -17.91 -17.58 11.20
C TYR A 9 -17.02 -16.35 11.07
N VAL A 10 -16.67 -15.98 9.84
CA VAL A 10 -15.92 -14.74 9.55
C VAL A 10 -16.70 -13.51 10.03
N THR A 11 -18.02 -13.52 9.88
CA THR A 11 -18.88 -12.41 10.32
C THR A 11 -18.89 -12.29 11.84
N ASP A 12 -18.94 -13.42 12.55
CA ASP A 12 -18.91 -13.47 14.01
C ASP A 12 -17.55 -12.99 14.55
N LEU A 13 -16.43 -13.46 13.99
CA LEU A 13 -15.08 -13.01 14.36
C LEU A 13 -14.88 -11.49 14.19
N LEU A 14 -15.36 -10.94 13.08
CA LEU A 14 -15.34 -9.49 12.80
C LEU A 14 -16.24 -8.71 13.77
N ASN A 15 -17.37 -9.28 14.17
CA ASN A 15 -18.30 -8.66 15.11
C ASN A 15 -17.79 -8.68 16.55
N GLU A 16 -17.11 -9.74 16.96
CA GLU A 16 -16.48 -9.81 18.28
C GLU A 16 -15.39 -8.76 18.47
N HIS A 17 -14.64 -8.45 17.40
CA HIS A 17 -13.67 -7.35 17.30
C HIS A 17 -12.74 -7.22 18.51
N ASN A 18 -12.24 -8.36 18.99
CA ASN A 18 -11.23 -8.39 20.04
C ASN A 18 -9.94 -9.01 19.49
N ARG A 19 -8.86 -8.94 20.26
CA ARG A 19 -7.56 -9.44 19.81
C ARG A 19 -7.61 -10.92 19.42
N GLN A 20 -8.26 -11.75 20.22
CA GLN A 20 -8.36 -13.19 19.97
C GLN A 20 -9.15 -13.46 18.68
N SER A 21 -10.27 -12.76 18.46
CA SER A 21 -11.08 -12.96 17.26
C SER A 21 -10.38 -12.50 15.98
N ILE A 22 -9.55 -11.45 16.07
CA ILE A 22 -8.71 -10.99 14.95
C ILE A 22 -7.56 -11.97 14.69
N ASP A 23 -6.87 -12.44 15.73
CA ASP A 23 -5.78 -13.42 15.60
C ASP A 23 -6.30 -14.72 14.97
N GLU A 24 -7.49 -15.16 15.38
CA GLU A 24 -8.16 -16.34 14.82
C GLU A 24 -8.61 -16.13 13.36
N LEU A 25 -9.14 -14.95 13.03
CA LEU A 25 -9.45 -14.59 11.65
C LEU A 25 -8.20 -14.63 10.77
N VAL A 26 -7.08 -14.10 11.24
CA VAL A 26 -5.81 -14.12 10.49
C VAL A 26 -5.33 -15.56 10.32
N ALA A 27 -5.34 -16.37 11.37
CA ALA A 27 -4.94 -17.79 11.30
C ALA A 27 -5.79 -18.58 10.29
N LEU A 28 -7.10 -18.32 10.22
CA LEU A 28 -7.98 -18.93 9.23
C LEU A 28 -7.53 -18.61 7.79
N TYR A 29 -7.12 -17.37 7.54
CA TYR A 29 -6.60 -16.93 6.23
C TYR A 29 -5.10 -17.22 6.02
N GLU A 30 -4.47 -17.99 6.89
CA GLU A 30 -3.16 -18.64 6.64
C GLU A 30 -3.32 -20.09 6.19
N ASP A 31 -4.49 -20.70 6.41
CA ASP A 31 -4.83 -22.04 5.95
C ASP A 31 -5.03 -22.06 4.42
N ARG A 32 -4.09 -22.71 3.72
CA ARG A 32 -4.09 -22.83 2.26
C ARG A 32 -5.26 -23.65 1.73
N ASP A 33 -5.72 -24.64 2.46
CA ASP A 33 -6.85 -25.47 2.03
C ASP A 33 -8.14 -24.66 2.15
N PHE A 34 -8.31 -23.90 3.23
CA PHE A 34 -9.43 -22.96 3.35
C PHE A 34 -9.44 -21.91 2.22
N ILE A 35 -8.29 -21.31 1.93
CA ILE A 35 -8.19 -20.31 0.85
C ILE A 35 -8.56 -20.93 -0.50
N ARG A 36 -7.96 -22.08 -0.83
CA ARG A 36 -8.18 -22.75 -2.12
C ARG A 36 -9.63 -23.18 -2.28
N ASP A 37 -10.19 -23.86 -1.27
CA ASP A 37 -11.45 -24.58 -1.42
C ASP A 37 -12.67 -23.70 -1.11
N TYR A 38 -12.49 -22.55 -0.44
CA TYR A 38 -13.60 -21.67 -0.06
C TYR A 38 -13.37 -20.20 -0.43
N ALA A 39 -12.28 -19.59 0.04
CA ALA A 39 -12.10 -18.14 -0.11
C ALA A 39 -11.89 -17.71 -1.58
N SER A 40 -11.26 -18.56 -2.39
CA SER A 40 -11.02 -18.28 -3.81
C SER A 40 -12.29 -18.37 -4.67
N GLU A 41 -13.29 -19.13 -4.22
CA GLU A 41 -14.54 -19.36 -4.95
C GLU A 41 -15.70 -18.43 -4.50
N ASP A 42 -15.57 -17.77 -3.35
CA ASP A 42 -16.61 -16.88 -2.82
C ASP A 42 -16.09 -15.44 -2.76
N THR A 43 -16.84 -14.52 -3.37
CA THR A 43 -16.44 -13.12 -3.47
C THR A 43 -16.32 -12.43 -2.10
N GLU A 44 -17.22 -12.73 -1.15
CA GLU A 44 -17.16 -12.09 0.17
C GLU A 44 -15.93 -12.56 0.96
N LEU A 45 -15.68 -13.87 0.97
CA LEU A 45 -14.49 -14.44 1.61
C LEU A 45 -13.20 -13.96 0.92
N GLY A 46 -13.19 -13.87 -0.41
CA GLY A 46 -12.07 -13.34 -1.17
C GLY A 46 -11.74 -11.87 -0.84
N TYR A 47 -12.75 -11.03 -0.62
CA TYR A 47 -12.51 -9.66 -0.16
C TYR A 47 -11.97 -9.60 1.26
N ILE A 48 -12.45 -10.46 2.17
CA ILE A 48 -11.91 -10.51 3.53
C ILE A 48 -10.47 -11.04 3.53
N TYR A 49 -10.12 -11.96 2.63
CA TYR A 49 -8.72 -12.34 2.44
C TYR A 49 -7.84 -11.13 2.12
N ILE A 50 -8.25 -10.24 1.20
CA ILE A 50 -7.52 -8.99 0.90
C ILE A 50 -7.36 -8.14 2.16
N VAL A 51 -8.43 -7.97 2.95
CA VAL A 51 -8.38 -7.21 4.21
C VAL A 51 -7.37 -7.83 5.19
N THR A 52 -7.32 -9.16 5.31
CA THR A 52 -6.35 -9.83 6.18
C THR A 52 -4.91 -9.68 5.68
N CYS A 53 -4.68 -9.70 4.37
CA CYS A 53 -3.36 -9.41 3.80
C CYS A 53 -2.91 -7.98 4.14
N ILE A 54 -3.80 -6.99 3.95
CA ILE A 54 -3.51 -5.60 4.30
C ILE A 54 -3.19 -5.46 5.79
N TYR A 55 -4.00 -6.07 6.66
CA TYR A 55 -3.79 -6.03 8.10
C TYR A 55 -2.41 -6.59 8.50
N ARG A 56 -1.99 -7.71 7.88
CA ARG A 56 -0.68 -8.33 8.16
C ARG A 56 0.47 -7.40 7.77
N GLU A 57 0.41 -6.77 6.60
CA GLU A 57 1.44 -5.83 6.17
C GLU A 57 1.45 -4.56 7.05
N GLU A 58 0.28 -4.02 7.39
CA GLU A 58 0.17 -2.91 8.34
C GLU A 58 0.76 -3.27 9.71
N HIS A 59 0.56 -4.49 10.19
CA HIS A 59 1.14 -4.96 11.44
C HIS A 59 2.66 -5.12 11.35
N ASN A 60 3.18 -5.65 10.24
CA ASN A 60 4.63 -5.78 9.97
C ASN A 60 5.33 -4.42 9.91
N GLU A 61 4.65 -3.40 9.39
CA GLU A 61 5.12 -2.01 9.33
C GLU A 61 4.80 -1.21 10.61
N HIS A 62 4.32 -1.89 11.66
CA HIS A 62 4.00 -1.31 12.97
C HIS A 62 2.98 -0.16 12.91
N ILE A 63 2.05 -0.22 11.97
CA ILE A 63 0.97 0.76 11.82
C ILE A 63 -0.04 0.59 12.94
N LYS A 64 -0.09 1.58 13.84
CA LYS A 64 -1.00 1.59 14.99
C LYS A 64 -2.48 1.70 14.59
N ASN A 65 -2.77 2.54 13.59
CA ASN A 65 -4.12 2.72 13.06
C ASN A 65 -4.26 1.96 11.73
N ASN A 66 -4.45 0.65 11.85
CA ASN A 66 -4.59 -0.29 10.74
C ASN A 66 -6.07 -0.52 10.38
N ILE A 67 -6.32 -1.25 9.29
CA ILE A 67 -7.66 -1.54 8.75
C ILE A 67 -8.59 -2.24 9.77
N MET A 68 -8.05 -2.99 10.73
CA MET A 68 -8.80 -3.67 11.78
C MET A 68 -8.87 -2.88 13.09
N SER A 69 -8.28 -1.68 13.18
CA SER A 69 -8.27 -0.89 14.42
C SER A 69 -9.65 -0.32 14.79
N VAL A 70 -10.54 -0.20 13.80
CA VAL A 70 -11.92 0.23 13.99
C VAL A 70 -12.84 -0.94 13.68
N ARG A 71 -13.83 -1.18 14.55
CA ARG A 71 -14.86 -2.20 14.31
C ARG A 71 -15.63 -1.85 13.04
N ARG A 72 -15.59 -2.73 12.05
CA ARG A 72 -16.30 -2.59 10.77
C ARG A 72 -17.01 -3.90 10.47
N THR A 73 -18.21 -3.81 9.89
CA THR A 73 -18.89 -5.01 9.39
C THR A 73 -18.15 -5.53 8.16
N LYS A 74 -18.38 -6.81 7.85
CA LYS A 74 -17.89 -7.44 6.62
C LYS A 74 -18.26 -6.63 5.38
N GLU A 75 -19.52 -6.17 5.29
CA GLU A 75 -20.03 -5.39 4.16
C GLU A 75 -19.30 -4.05 4.03
N ARG A 76 -19.00 -3.41 5.16
CA ARG A 76 -18.26 -2.14 5.17
C ARG A 76 -16.81 -2.32 4.71
N LEU A 77 -16.15 -3.39 5.14
CA LEU A 77 -14.80 -3.72 4.68
C LEU A 77 -14.78 -3.98 3.17
N ILE A 78 -15.72 -4.78 2.67
CA ILE A 78 -15.88 -5.04 1.23
C ILE A 78 -16.08 -3.72 0.47
N GLN A 79 -16.91 -2.81 0.97
CA GLN A 79 -17.14 -1.51 0.35
C GLN A 79 -15.87 -0.66 0.28
N ILE A 80 -15.06 -0.63 1.35
CA ILE A 80 -13.78 0.12 1.38
C ILE A 80 -12.83 -0.40 0.30
N ILE A 81 -12.62 -1.71 0.23
CA ILE A 81 -11.74 -2.33 -0.77
C ILE A 81 -12.25 -2.06 -2.18
N THR A 82 -13.56 -2.26 -2.39
CA THR A 82 -14.19 -2.10 -3.70
C THR A 82 -14.10 -0.66 -4.20
N TYR A 83 -14.41 0.31 -3.35
CA TYR A 83 -14.40 1.71 -3.74
C TYR A 83 -12.98 2.23 -4.00
N CYS A 84 -12.01 1.88 -3.15
CA CYS A 84 -10.61 2.23 -3.40
C CYS A 84 -10.12 1.62 -4.73
N LYS A 85 -10.49 0.36 -5.02
CA LYS A 85 -10.15 -0.29 -6.29
C LYS A 85 -10.74 0.46 -7.50
N PHE A 86 -11.99 0.89 -7.44
CA PHE A 86 -12.60 1.68 -8.51
C PHE A 86 -11.92 3.02 -8.72
N LEU A 87 -11.49 3.69 -7.65
CA LEU A 87 -10.73 4.94 -7.76
C LEU A 87 -9.37 4.72 -8.43
N LEU A 88 -8.64 3.68 -8.04
CA LEU A 88 -7.38 3.33 -8.71
C LEU A 88 -7.58 3.07 -10.21
N TRP A 89 -8.65 2.36 -10.59
CA TRP A 89 -8.98 2.13 -11.99
C TRP A 89 -9.37 3.39 -12.75
N ARG A 90 -10.11 4.32 -12.13
CA ARG A 90 -10.41 5.62 -12.76
C ARG A 90 -9.14 6.42 -13.03
N ILE A 91 -8.20 6.43 -12.08
CA ILE A 91 -6.91 7.12 -12.23
C ILE A 91 -6.11 6.50 -13.38
N GLU A 92 -6.05 5.17 -13.46
CA GLU A 92 -5.17 4.44 -14.38
C GLU A 92 -5.75 4.28 -15.79
N LEU A 93 -7.05 3.97 -15.91
CA LEU A 93 -7.69 3.60 -17.16
C LEU A 93 -8.47 4.74 -17.81
N MET A 94 -8.95 5.68 -17.00
CA MET A 94 -9.74 6.82 -17.46
C MET A 94 -8.97 8.13 -17.42
N PHE A 95 -7.74 8.13 -16.88
CA PHE A 95 -6.90 9.32 -16.70
C PHE A 95 -7.66 10.44 -15.97
N ASP A 96 -8.50 10.05 -15.02
CA ASP A 96 -9.36 10.94 -14.25
C ASP A 96 -8.55 11.54 -13.08
N ASP A 97 -8.12 12.79 -13.24
CA ASP A 97 -7.34 13.48 -12.19
C ASP A 97 -8.21 13.85 -10.98
N GLU A 98 -9.53 14.01 -11.13
CA GLU A 98 -10.43 14.24 -9.98
C GLU A 98 -10.51 13.00 -9.09
N ALA A 99 -10.37 11.80 -9.66
CA ALA A 99 -10.33 10.55 -8.91
C ALA A 99 -9.12 10.46 -7.97
N VAL A 100 -8.01 11.15 -8.28
CA VAL A 100 -6.85 11.26 -7.38
C VAL A 100 -7.26 12.01 -6.11
N GLU A 101 -7.87 13.19 -6.26
CA GLU A 101 -8.30 13.98 -5.10
C GLU A 101 -9.36 13.24 -4.27
N GLU A 102 -10.29 12.56 -4.95
CA GLU A 102 -11.31 11.73 -4.33
C GLU A 102 -10.70 10.59 -3.52
N LEU A 103 -9.69 9.89 -4.06
CA LEU A 103 -8.93 8.87 -3.35
C LEU A 103 -8.26 9.42 -2.10
N MET A 104 -7.59 10.56 -2.19
CA MET A 104 -6.89 11.15 -1.05
C MET A 104 -7.87 11.55 0.07
N ARG A 105 -9.00 12.18 -0.29
CA ARG A 105 -10.08 12.50 0.66
C ARG A 105 -10.67 11.23 1.29
N TYR A 106 -10.83 10.18 0.50
CA TYR A 106 -11.39 8.92 0.96
C TYR A 106 -10.47 8.20 1.97
N LEU A 107 -9.18 8.13 1.68
CA LEU A 107 -8.18 7.54 2.58
C LEU A 107 -8.15 8.26 3.93
N ASP A 108 -8.21 9.60 3.92
CA ASP A 108 -8.25 10.40 5.15
C ASP A 108 -9.56 10.19 5.93
N TYR A 109 -10.71 10.25 5.24
CA TYR A 109 -12.02 10.04 5.85
C TYR A 109 -12.17 8.68 6.54
N GLU A 110 -11.72 7.61 5.88
CA GLU A 110 -11.74 6.25 6.43
C GLU A 110 -10.59 5.99 7.41
N LYS A 111 -9.64 6.92 7.52
CA LYS A 111 -8.39 6.82 8.30
C LYS A 111 -7.56 5.60 7.92
N LEU A 112 -7.41 5.37 6.61
CA LEU A 112 -6.66 4.26 6.04
C LEU A 112 -5.18 4.63 5.95
N SER A 113 -4.31 3.66 6.21
CA SER A 113 -2.88 3.89 6.18
C SER A 113 -2.33 3.97 4.75
N VAL A 114 -1.13 4.49 4.59
CA VAL A 114 -0.40 4.39 3.33
C VAL A 114 -0.05 2.93 2.98
N ILE A 115 0.09 2.04 3.96
CA ILE A 115 0.35 0.61 3.71
C ILE A 115 -0.91 -0.07 3.14
N PHE A 116 -2.10 0.34 3.60
CA PHE A 116 -3.36 -0.02 2.94
C PHE A 116 -3.32 0.36 1.45
N LEU A 117 -2.95 1.61 1.15
CA LEU A 117 -2.89 2.08 -0.24
C LEU A 117 -1.87 1.30 -1.07
N VAL A 118 -0.69 1.01 -0.49
CA VAL A 118 0.35 0.20 -1.13
C VAL A 118 -0.21 -1.16 -1.55
N GLU A 119 -0.86 -1.86 -0.63
CA GLU A 119 -1.42 -3.19 -0.93
C GLU A 119 -2.58 -3.11 -1.93
N MET A 120 -3.40 -2.05 -1.87
CA MET A 120 -4.44 -1.82 -2.88
C MET A 120 -3.86 -1.60 -4.29
N ILE A 121 -2.76 -0.86 -4.42
CA ILE A 121 -2.04 -0.69 -5.70
C ILE A 121 -1.47 -2.03 -6.16
N ARG A 122 -0.80 -2.76 -5.27
CA ARG A 122 -0.22 -4.07 -5.55
C ARG A 122 -1.25 -5.07 -6.08
N ILE A 123 -2.45 -5.08 -5.52
CA ILE A 123 -3.53 -6.01 -5.89
C ILE A 123 -4.33 -5.52 -7.10
N GLY A 124 -4.58 -4.22 -7.19
CA GLY A 124 -5.57 -3.65 -8.09
C GLY A 124 -5.05 -2.96 -9.35
N SER A 125 -3.81 -2.46 -9.33
CA SER A 125 -3.23 -1.65 -10.41
C SER A 125 -2.48 -2.50 -11.45
N ILE A 126 -2.60 -2.07 -12.71
CA ILE A 126 -1.97 -2.72 -13.86
C ILE A 126 -0.49 -2.34 -13.90
N ASP A 127 -0.19 -1.05 -13.98
CA ASP A 127 1.13 -0.41 -13.88
C ASP A 127 1.32 0.18 -12.47
N LYS A 128 1.79 -0.70 -11.58
CA LYS A 128 2.01 -0.39 -10.16
C LYS A 128 3.06 0.69 -9.97
N ILE A 129 4.12 0.67 -10.77
CA ILE A 129 5.25 1.59 -10.64
C ILE A 129 4.79 3.01 -10.98
N SER A 130 4.12 3.19 -12.11
CA SER A 130 3.55 4.49 -12.48
C SER A 130 2.56 4.99 -11.42
N MET A 131 1.73 4.10 -10.86
CA MET A 131 0.78 4.48 -9.80
C MET A 131 1.49 4.91 -8.50
N TYR A 132 2.52 4.18 -8.05
CA TYR A 132 3.31 4.57 -6.88
C TYR A 132 3.97 5.94 -7.08
N ILE A 133 4.57 6.17 -8.24
CA ILE A 133 5.20 7.45 -8.57
C ILE A 133 4.15 8.57 -8.57
N LYS A 134 3.04 8.42 -9.31
CA LYS A 134 1.97 9.43 -9.40
C LYS A 134 1.45 9.81 -8.01
N LEU A 135 1.13 8.82 -7.17
CA LEU A 135 0.58 9.09 -5.83
C LEU A 135 1.65 9.60 -4.85
N SER A 136 2.92 9.22 -5.00
CA SER A 136 4.00 9.80 -4.20
C SER A 136 4.19 11.30 -4.46
N GLU A 137 4.06 11.74 -5.71
CA GLU A 137 4.12 13.17 -6.05
C GLU A 137 2.95 13.95 -5.46
N VAL A 138 1.77 13.34 -5.40
CA VAL A 138 0.58 13.92 -4.75
C VAL A 138 0.83 14.11 -3.25
N TYR A 139 1.34 13.10 -2.55
CA TYR A 139 1.70 13.23 -1.13
C TYR A 139 2.79 14.27 -0.90
N LYS A 140 3.81 14.34 -1.77
CA LYS A 140 4.87 15.37 -1.70
C LYS A 140 4.28 16.78 -1.85
N LYS A 141 3.34 16.99 -2.79
CA LYS A 141 2.63 18.27 -2.95
C LYS A 141 1.81 18.65 -1.72
N GLN A 142 1.32 17.66 -0.97
CA GLN A 142 0.59 17.85 0.28
C GLN A 142 1.51 17.95 1.52
N MET A 143 2.85 17.99 1.33
CA MET A 143 3.85 18.00 2.41
C MET A 143 3.78 16.76 3.32
N LEU A 144 3.29 15.64 2.79
CA LEU A 144 3.20 14.35 3.48
C LEU A 144 4.35 13.43 3.05
N ASP A 145 5.58 13.91 3.25
CA ASP A 145 6.80 13.29 2.71
C ASP A 145 7.04 11.86 3.22
N THR A 146 6.65 11.54 4.46
CA THR A 146 6.76 10.18 4.98
C THR A 146 5.96 9.18 4.14
N TYR A 147 4.76 9.57 3.70
CA TYR A 147 3.91 8.70 2.87
C TYR A 147 4.43 8.62 1.44
N ALA A 148 4.90 9.73 0.88
CA ALA A 148 5.56 9.74 -0.42
C ALA A 148 6.80 8.81 -0.42
N PHE A 149 7.62 8.89 0.62
CA PHE A 149 8.80 8.05 0.79
C PHE A 149 8.43 6.57 0.90
N GLN A 150 7.37 6.23 1.64
CA GLN A 150 6.89 4.85 1.76
C GLN A 150 6.44 4.29 0.42
N LEU A 151 5.64 5.01 -0.37
CA LEU A 151 5.25 4.55 -1.72
C LEU A 151 6.45 4.29 -2.61
N LEU A 152 7.42 5.22 -2.64
CA LEU A 152 8.63 5.07 -3.44
C LEU A 152 9.52 3.93 -2.95
N ARG A 153 9.60 3.68 -1.64
CA ARG A 153 10.32 2.53 -1.08
C ARG A 153 9.72 1.21 -1.57
N TYR A 154 8.39 1.10 -1.61
CA TYR A 154 7.71 -0.07 -2.15
C TYR A 154 7.91 -0.22 -3.66
N ALA A 155 7.89 0.88 -4.42
CA ALA A 155 8.24 0.87 -5.83
C ALA A 155 9.67 0.36 -6.06
N ASN A 156 10.65 0.86 -5.29
CA ASN A 156 12.05 0.45 -5.38
C ASN A 156 12.27 -1.01 -5.00
N ASN A 157 11.47 -1.57 -4.08
CA ASN A 157 11.53 -2.99 -3.74
C ASN A 157 11.03 -3.88 -4.89
N GLN A 158 10.10 -3.38 -5.72
CA GLN A 158 9.57 -4.12 -6.87
C GLN A 158 10.48 -3.98 -8.11
N GLU A 159 11.06 -2.80 -8.32
CA GLU A 159 12.04 -2.54 -9.38
C GLU A 159 13.31 -1.87 -8.83
N PRO A 160 14.21 -2.64 -8.17
CA PRO A 160 15.44 -2.10 -7.65
C PRO A 160 16.34 -1.51 -8.74
N GLY A 161 16.94 -0.36 -8.47
CA GLY A 161 17.87 0.29 -9.39
C GLY A 161 17.20 1.08 -10.54
N ASN A 162 15.87 1.15 -10.57
CA ASN A 162 15.15 2.02 -11.48
C ASN A 162 15.54 3.49 -11.21
N GLU A 163 16.19 4.13 -12.18
CA GLU A 163 16.77 5.47 -12.02
C GLU A 163 15.77 6.49 -11.48
N GLN A 164 14.54 6.51 -12.02
CA GLN A 164 13.55 7.50 -11.61
C GLN A 164 13.19 7.36 -10.13
N ILE A 165 12.86 6.13 -9.69
CA ILE A 165 12.48 5.86 -8.30
C ILE A 165 13.65 6.16 -7.36
N VAL A 166 14.83 5.65 -7.68
CA VAL A 166 16.03 5.81 -6.85
C VAL A 166 16.40 7.29 -6.73
N CYS A 167 16.37 8.05 -7.83
CA CYS A 167 16.63 9.48 -7.79
C CYS A 167 15.58 10.25 -6.97
N MET A 168 14.30 9.88 -7.04
CA MET A 168 13.26 10.50 -6.19
C MET A 168 13.53 10.24 -4.70
N LEU A 169 13.85 9.00 -4.32
CA LEU A 169 14.23 8.66 -2.95
C LEU A 169 15.50 9.39 -2.49
N ALA A 170 16.53 9.44 -3.33
CA ALA A 170 17.79 10.10 -3.03
C ALA A 170 17.61 11.63 -2.86
N ASP A 171 16.82 12.28 -3.72
CA ASP A 171 16.48 13.70 -3.59
C ASP A 171 15.77 14.00 -2.26
N MET A 172 14.84 13.13 -1.84
CA MET A 172 14.23 13.24 -0.53
C MET A 172 15.25 13.05 0.60
N CYS A 173 16.12 12.04 0.53
CA CYS A 173 17.18 11.86 1.53
C CYS A 173 18.09 13.10 1.64
N ILE A 174 18.45 13.74 0.53
CA ILE A 174 19.23 14.98 0.49
C ILE A 174 18.48 16.13 1.17
N GLN A 175 17.19 16.31 0.85
CA GLN A 175 16.36 17.38 1.43
C GLN A 175 16.27 17.28 2.97
N TYR A 176 16.30 16.06 3.50
CA TYR A 176 16.29 15.78 4.94
C TYR A 176 17.69 15.66 5.57
N GLY A 177 18.75 16.01 4.84
CA GLY A 177 20.13 16.00 5.34
C GLY A 177 20.76 14.61 5.49
N ASN A 178 20.12 13.56 4.96
CA ASN A 178 20.63 12.18 5.01
C ASN A 178 21.45 11.85 3.76
N ILE A 179 22.57 12.55 3.60
CA ILE A 179 23.44 12.47 2.42
C ILE A 179 23.98 11.04 2.21
N GLU A 180 24.38 10.36 3.28
CA GLU A 180 24.91 8.98 3.20
C GLU A 180 23.89 7.98 2.65
N SER A 181 22.60 8.11 3.03
CA SER A 181 21.57 7.24 2.46
C SER A 181 21.31 7.58 1.00
N ALA A 182 21.38 8.86 0.62
CA ALA A 182 21.26 9.27 -0.78
C ALA A 182 22.40 8.69 -1.64
N LYS A 183 23.65 8.74 -1.16
CA LYS A 183 24.81 8.11 -1.84
C LYS A 183 24.57 6.62 -2.09
N LYS A 184 24.24 5.87 -1.04
CA LYS A 184 23.96 4.42 -1.13
C LYS A 184 22.84 4.09 -2.09
N LEU A 185 21.78 4.90 -2.14
CA LEU A 185 20.70 4.73 -3.11
C LEU A 185 21.22 4.92 -4.54
N LEU A 186 21.91 6.01 -4.83
CA LEU A 186 22.41 6.32 -6.17
C LEU A 186 23.41 5.28 -6.71
N GLU A 187 24.18 4.64 -5.82
CA GLU A 187 25.09 3.53 -6.19
C GLU A 187 24.38 2.29 -6.73
N THR A 188 23.08 2.13 -6.47
CA THR A 188 22.30 0.99 -6.99
C THR A 188 21.93 1.14 -8.47
N ILE A 189 22.14 2.30 -9.07
CA ILE A 189 21.81 2.57 -10.48
C ILE A 189 22.96 2.09 -11.36
N GLU A 190 22.75 0.99 -12.10
CA GLU A 190 23.77 0.42 -12.98
C GLU A 190 24.15 1.33 -14.16
N LYS A 191 23.18 2.09 -14.67
CA LYS A 191 23.34 2.97 -15.83
C LYS A 191 22.86 4.38 -15.48
N PRO A 192 23.71 5.19 -14.82
CA PRO A 192 23.39 6.56 -14.47
C PRO A 192 23.02 7.40 -15.68
N GLY A 193 21.83 7.99 -15.65
CA GLY A 193 21.42 9.03 -16.57
C GLY A 193 21.68 10.42 -16.00
N ARG A 194 21.11 11.43 -16.68
CA ARG A 194 21.34 12.83 -16.35
C ARG A 194 20.85 13.21 -14.95
N ILE A 195 19.75 12.62 -14.48
CA ILE A 195 19.18 12.93 -13.15
C ILE A 195 20.13 12.42 -12.07
N THR A 196 20.62 11.19 -12.23
CA THR A 196 21.61 10.59 -11.33
C THR A 196 22.86 11.45 -11.23
N GLU A 197 23.44 11.89 -12.36
CA GLU A 197 24.64 12.74 -12.37
C GLU A 197 24.45 14.06 -11.61
N VAL A 198 23.27 14.69 -11.73
CA VAL A 198 22.96 15.93 -11.01
C VAL A 198 22.92 15.69 -9.50
N LEU A 199 22.30 14.60 -9.05
CA LEU A 199 22.22 14.27 -7.64
C LEU A 199 23.57 13.84 -7.06
N LEU A 200 24.38 13.10 -7.82
CA LEU A 200 25.74 12.74 -7.45
C LEU A 200 26.58 13.99 -7.16
N ARG A 201 26.49 15.02 -8.01
CA ARG A 201 27.20 16.28 -7.75
C ARG A 201 26.77 16.95 -6.45
N LYS A 202 25.48 16.90 -6.09
CA LYS A 202 24.98 17.47 -4.82
C LYS A 202 25.51 16.72 -3.60
N VAL A 203 25.57 15.39 -3.65
CA VAL A 203 26.01 14.59 -2.48
C VAL A 203 27.52 14.55 -2.31
N TYR A 204 28.29 14.85 -3.36
CA TYR A 204 29.76 14.91 -3.33
C TYR A 204 30.32 16.35 -3.34
N SER A 205 29.47 17.38 -3.42
CA SER A 205 29.90 18.79 -3.31
C SER A 205 30.06 19.30 -1.87
N ASP A 206 29.62 18.52 -0.89
CA ASP A 206 29.70 18.84 0.54
C ASP A 206 30.93 18.20 1.24
N GLU A 207 31.90 17.70 0.46
CA GLU A 207 33.25 17.28 0.92
C GLU A 207 34.30 18.37 0.65
#